data_AF-A0A1G8HAX1-F1
#
_entry.id   AF-A0A1G8HAX1-F1
#
_cell.length_a   1.000
_cell.length_b   1.000
_cell.length_c   1.000
_cell.angle_alpha   90.00
_cell.angle_beta   90.00
_cell.angle_gamma   90.00
#
_symmetry.space_group_name_H-M   'P 1'
#
loop_
_entity.id
_entity.type
_entity.pdbx_description
1 polymer ?
#
loop_
_entity_poly.entity_id
_entity_poly.type
_entity_poly.pdbx_seq_one_letter_code
_entity_poly.pdbx_strand_id
1 'polypeptide(L)'
;MNRELIVVTTHGTSSFDIGEDERVLDALARNHVPWTAVATYLRDPSGAYTLFPCLSETGSSIPLDRQVFAFFQRNIDPFLHTNNTLQVSPPANNEEAVAEYIYANGAAKGGPNILKRLSSNECKLAVRDAVAQTLRDTLSPGDKLVVGVSGGGDSNALLYALSQFDEFPIDIHPVIIEGPGEWNSGVPRARELAQAYNLPLTVVSEEESKAILGASAGGLGITDRFAREFPDDDFEFLGTLIIRRVLTSVAKSLDAKFIATGLNFEDLLGEMFAIMATERRLLPLPARPIGDVTLVYPLWMTPKKIIDGCFPKYSFSNYADRYPGYAEGRNAYYSMAYWMASAFPGLPEKMLRWAAKEGSAGETVFPVDEVLGYETLEPVNWALRERFLRMLRTTA
;
A
#
# COMPACT_ATOMS: atom_id res chain seq x y z
N MET A 1 13.19 -41.32 -5.46
CA MET A 1 11.80 -41.50 -4.95
C MET A 1 11.47 -40.25 -4.14
N ASN A 2 10.40 -39.55 -4.49
CA ASN A 2 9.93 -38.38 -3.72
C ASN A 2 9.65 -38.80 -2.27
N ARG A 3 10.01 -37.94 -1.32
CA ARG A 3 9.66 -38.15 0.10
C ARG A 3 8.30 -37.58 0.38
N GLU A 4 7.64 -38.12 1.39
CA GLU A 4 6.31 -37.68 1.79
C GLU A 4 6.39 -36.81 3.05
N LEU A 5 5.77 -35.63 2.97
CA LEU A 5 5.49 -34.72 4.08
C LEU A 5 4.01 -34.82 4.43
N ILE A 6 3.71 -35.36 5.61
CA ILE A 6 2.35 -35.49 6.12
C ILE A 6 2.06 -34.34 7.08
N VAL A 7 1.19 -33.43 6.67
CA VAL A 7 0.74 -32.31 7.49
C VAL A 7 -0.49 -32.75 8.28
N VAL A 8 -0.40 -32.66 9.60
CA VAL A 8 -1.44 -33.10 10.51
C VAL A 8 -2.08 -31.90 11.19
N THR A 9 -3.39 -31.77 11.03
CA THR A 9 -4.23 -30.81 11.74
C THR A 9 -5.22 -31.57 12.62
N THR A 10 -5.92 -30.85 13.49
CA THR A 10 -7.09 -31.37 14.21
C THR A 10 -8.29 -31.69 13.29
N HIS A 11 -8.27 -31.20 12.05
CA HIS A 11 -9.33 -31.35 11.07
C HIS A 11 -9.05 -32.46 10.06
N GLY A 12 -7.84 -33.04 10.07
CA GLY A 12 -7.44 -34.11 9.17
C GLY A 12 -5.95 -34.06 8.81
N THR A 13 -5.56 -34.92 7.87
CA THR A 13 -4.20 -35.04 7.37
C THR A 13 -4.14 -34.74 5.88
N SER A 14 -3.14 -33.98 5.47
CA SER A 14 -2.80 -33.73 4.07
C SER A 14 -1.41 -34.28 3.78
N SER A 15 -1.20 -34.87 2.60
CA SER A 15 0.09 -35.40 2.18
C SER A 15 0.64 -34.61 1.00
N PHE A 16 1.93 -34.31 1.05
CA PHE A 16 2.64 -33.54 0.03
C PHE A 16 3.98 -34.21 -0.30
N ASP A 17 4.38 -34.15 -1.56
CA ASP A 17 5.71 -34.59 -1.97
C ASP A 17 6.79 -33.55 -1.60
N ILE A 18 7.96 -34.04 -1.21
CA ILE A 18 9.23 -33.31 -1.11
C ILE A 18 10.16 -33.82 -2.21
N GLY A 19 10.61 -32.92 -3.08
CA GLY A 19 11.62 -33.22 -4.09
C GLY A 19 12.97 -33.61 -3.49
N GLU A 20 13.79 -34.36 -4.23
CA GLU A 20 15.08 -34.89 -3.70
C GLU A 20 16.03 -33.77 -3.24
N ASP A 21 16.06 -32.64 -3.93
CA ASP A 21 16.86 -31.45 -3.59
C ASP A 21 16.04 -30.33 -2.93
N GLU A 22 14.74 -30.53 -2.71
CA GLU A 22 13.86 -29.55 -2.08
C GLU A 22 13.99 -29.63 -0.55
N ARG A 23 14.17 -28.47 0.11
CA ARG A 23 14.17 -28.44 1.57
C ARG A 23 12.75 -28.64 2.11
N VAL A 24 12.62 -29.23 3.29
CA VAL A 24 11.30 -29.35 3.96
C VAL A 24 10.65 -27.98 4.16
N LEU A 25 11.44 -26.93 4.43
CA LEU A 25 10.95 -25.55 4.48
C LEU A 25 10.27 -25.11 3.18
N ASP A 26 10.89 -25.41 2.03
CA ASP A 26 10.37 -25.02 0.72
C ASP A 26 9.11 -25.82 0.38
N ALA A 27 9.07 -27.12 0.73
CA ALA A 27 7.88 -27.94 0.57
C ALA A 27 6.70 -27.42 1.42
N LEU A 28 6.94 -27.03 2.68
CA LEU A 28 5.91 -26.38 3.51
C LEU A 28 5.41 -25.08 2.88
N ALA A 29 6.34 -24.20 2.45
CA ALA A 29 6.01 -22.92 1.86
C ALA A 29 5.21 -23.05 0.55
N ARG A 30 5.62 -23.98 -0.33
CA ARG A 30 4.94 -24.28 -1.60
C ARG A 30 3.50 -24.76 -1.40
N ASN A 31 3.22 -25.45 -0.28
CA ASN A 31 1.88 -25.93 0.06
C ASN A 31 1.13 -24.99 1.01
N HIS A 32 1.59 -23.72 1.13
CA HIS A 32 0.98 -22.69 1.97
C HIS A 32 0.85 -23.08 3.45
N VAL A 33 1.78 -23.88 3.96
CA VAL A 33 1.84 -24.27 5.38
C VAL A 33 2.86 -23.37 6.08
N PRO A 34 2.44 -22.53 7.05
CA PRO A 34 3.38 -21.70 7.81
C PRO A 34 4.32 -22.60 8.63
N TRP A 35 5.60 -22.60 8.31
CA TRP A 35 6.60 -23.46 8.97
C TRP A 35 6.71 -23.20 10.48
N THR A 36 6.38 -21.98 10.93
CA THR A 36 6.33 -21.61 12.36
C THR A 36 5.15 -22.24 13.09
N ALA A 37 4.10 -22.66 12.38
CA ALA A 37 2.88 -23.22 12.97
C ALA A 37 2.96 -24.72 13.22
N VAL A 38 4.02 -25.40 12.75
CA VAL A 38 4.16 -26.85 12.82
C VAL A 38 5.33 -27.29 13.68
N ALA A 39 5.21 -28.46 14.30
CA ALA A 39 6.32 -29.21 14.88
C ALA A 39 6.59 -30.43 13.99
N THR A 40 7.85 -30.62 13.59
CA THR A 40 8.24 -31.68 12.66
C THR A 40 8.74 -32.92 13.41
N TYR A 41 8.28 -34.09 12.96
CA TYR A 41 8.61 -35.39 13.53
C TYR A 41 8.99 -36.37 12.41
N LEU A 42 9.87 -37.32 12.71
CA LEU A 42 9.98 -38.54 11.92
C LEU A 42 9.13 -39.62 12.56
N ARG A 43 8.39 -40.33 11.71
CA ARG A 43 7.74 -41.59 12.08
C ARG A 43 8.58 -42.75 11.55
N ASP A 44 8.99 -43.64 12.44
CA ASP A 44 9.71 -44.85 12.07
C ASP A 44 8.76 -46.01 11.66
N PRO A 45 9.28 -47.14 11.12
CA PRO A 45 8.45 -48.28 10.76
C PRO A 45 7.67 -48.92 11.92
N SER A 46 8.09 -48.70 13.17
CA SER A 46 7.35 -49.16 14.36
C SER A 46 6.15 -48.27 14.69
N GLY A 47 6.08 -47.10 14.06
CA GLY A 47 5.06 -46.09 14.26
C GLY A 47 5.40 -45.05 15.34
N ALA A 48 6.59 -45.10 15.93
CA ALA A 48 7.02 -44.15 16.93
C ALA A 48 7.40 -42.81 16.31
N TYR A 49 7.07 -41.72 17.01
CA TYR A 49 7.37 -40.35 16.58
C TYR A 49 8.56 -39.80 17.35
N THR A 50 9.53 -39.23 16.64
CA THR A 50 10.68 -38.53 17.24
C THR A 50 10.77 -37.12 16.67
N LEU A 51 10.96 -36.11 17.53
CA LEU A 51 11.11 -34.72 17.11
C LEU A 51 12.29 -34.60 16.14
N PHE A 52 12.08 -33.95 15.01
CA PHE A 52 13.05 -33.87 13.92
C PHE A 52 13.16 -32.44 13.40
N PRO A 53 14.15 -31.64 13.83
CA PRO A 53 14.34 -30.29 13.35
C PRO A 53 14.91 -30.33 11.91
N CYS A 54 14.04 -30.24 10.92
CA CYS A 54 14.38 -30.62 9.55
C CYS A 54 14.10 -29.56 8.48
N LEU A 55 13.87 -28.31 8.87
CA LEU A 55 13.55 -27.24 7.90
C LEU A 55 14.66 -27.05 6.85
N SER A 56 15.92 -27.25 7.22
CA SER A 56 17.08 -27.19 6.30
C SER A 56 17.36 -28.49 5.55
N GLU A 57 16.75 -29.61 5.94
CA GLU A 57 16.98 -30.92 5.36
C GLU A 57 16.29 -31.06 4.01
N THR A 58 16.92 -31.78 3.09
CA THR A 58 16.38 -32.04 1.74
C THR A 58 15.65 -33.38 1.70
N GLY A 59 14.83 -33.60 0.66
CA GLY A 59 14.22 -34.91 0.41
C GLY A 59 15.22 -36.08 0.41
N SER A 60 16.41 -35.86 -0.14
CA SER A 60 17.48 -36.86 -0.20
C SER A 60 18.11 -37.19 1.16
N SER A 61 18.13 -36.26 2.12
CA SER A 61 18.70 -36.49 3.45
C SER A 61 17.72 -37.21 4.40
N ILE A 62 16.44 -37.26 4.07
CA ILE A 62 15.42 -37.98 4.84
C ILE A 62 15.56 -39.50 4.60
N PRO A 63 15.68 -40.32 5.66
CA PRO A 63 15.76 -41.78 5.54
C PRO A 63 14.58 -42.38 4.78
N LEU A 64 14.85 -43.33 3.88
CA LEU A 64 13.85 -43.97 3.00
C LEU A 64 12.74 -44.73 3.75
N ASP A 65 13.05 -45.23 4.94
CA ASP A 65 12.16 -46.01 5.79
C ASP A 65 11.36 -45.14 6.78
N ARG A 66 11.47 -43.81 6.68
CA ARG A 66 10.81 -42.87 7.58
C ARG A 66 9.97 -41.85 6.83
N GLN A 67 8.92 -41.39 7.48
CA GLN A 67 8.03 -40.34 6.98
C GLN A 67 8.19 -39.07 7.81
N VAL A 68 8.15 -37.92 7.16
CA VAL A 68 8.14 -36.62 7.84
C VAL A 68 6.70 -36.23 8.14
N PHE A 69 6.42 -35.94 9.40
CA PHE A 69 5.14 -35.42 9.85
C PHE A 69 5.31 -33.99 10.34
N ALA A 70 4.44 -33.09 9.92
CA ALA A 70 4.35 -31.70 10.38
C ALA A 70 3.02 -31.50 11.13
N PHE A 71 3.08 -31.56 12.46
CA PHE A 71 1.89 -31.40 13.31
C PHE A 71 1.64 -29.93 13.60
N PHE A 72 0.44 -29.44 13.30
CA PHE A 72 0.03 -28.10 13.70
C PHE A 72 0.01 -27.97 15.23
N GLN A 73 0.67 -26.94 15.74
CA GLN A 73 0.84 -26.70 17.18
C GLN A 73 -0.45 -26.18 17.86
N ARG A 74 -1.48 -25.86 17.07
CA ARG A 74 -2.76 -25.29 17.51
C ARG A 74 -3.92 -25.95 16.75
N ASN A 75 -5.12 -25.86 17.32
CA ASN A 75 -6.37 -26.31 16.70
C ASN A 75 -6.79 -25.35 15.57
N ILE A 76 -6.03 -25.34 14.49
CA ILE A 76 -6.28 -24.55 13.29
C ILE A 76 -6.18 -25.46 12.07
N ASP A 77 -6.90 -25.12 11.02
CA ASP A 77 -6.76 -25.71 9.71
C ASP A 77 -6.34 -24.60 8.72
N PRO A 78 -5.09 -24.62 8.24
CA PRO A 78 -4.60 -23.61 7.29
C PRO A 78 -5.33 -23.69 5.94
N PHE A 79 -6.00 -24.81 5.64
CA PHE A 79 -6.62 -25.06 4.36
C PHE A 79 -8.05 -24.49 4.27
N LEU A 80 -8.68 -24.14 5.40
CA LEU A 80 -10.03 -23.53 5.42
C LEU A 80 -10.09 -22.16 4.73
N HIS A 81 -8.97 -21.43 4.72
CA HIS A 81 -8.87 -20.10 4.13
C HIS A 81 -8.17 -20.10 2.78
N THR A 82 -7.87 -21.29 2.23
CA THR A 82 -7.28 -21.36 0.90
C THR A 82 -8.30 -20.91 -0.14
N ASN A 83 -7.86 -20.07 -1.08
CA ASN A 83 -8.67 -19.65 -2.23
C ASN A 83 -8.86 -20.78 -3.26
N ASN A 84 -8.89 -22.04 -2.81
CA ASN A 84 -9.01 -23.24 -3.63
C ASN A 84 -10.40 -23.38 -4.23
N THR A 85 -11.41 -22.73 -3.65
CA THR A 85 -12.77 -22.66 -4.20
C THR A 85 -13.21 -21.21 -4.26
N LEU A 86 -13.20 -20.65 -5.46
CA LEU A 86 -13.66 -19.29 -5.73
C LEU A 86 -14.94 -19.33 -6.57
N GLN A 87 -15.93 -18.55 -6.17
CA GLN A 87 -17.04 -18.24 -7.04
C GLN A 87 -16.62 -17.12 -7.99
N VAL A 88 -16.52 -17.41 -9.29
CA VAL A 88 -16.16 -16.41 -10.28
C VAL A 88 -17.39 -15.59 -10.67
N SER A 89 -17.28 -14.26 -10.55
CA SER A 89 -18.30 -13.31 -11.00
C SER A 89 -17.75 -12.54 -12.22
N PRO A 90 -18.36 -12.68 -13.41
CA PRO A 90 -17.91 -11.98 -14.61
C PRO A 90 -18.22 -10.46 -14.53
N PRO A 91 -17.65 -9.65 -15.43
CA PRO A 91 -18.04 -8.25 -15.57
C PRO A 91 -19.52 -8.12 -15.94
N ALA A 92 -20.14 -7.01 -15.53
CA ALA A 92 -21.49 -6.67 -15.99
C ALA A 92 -21.51 -6.47 -17.51
N ASN A 93 -22.69 -6.67 -18.11
CA ASN A 93 -22.97 -6.37 -19.53
C ASN A 93 -22.04 -7.06 -20.55
N ASN A 94 -21.39 -8.18 -20.18
CA ASN A 94 -20.41 -8.87 -21.02
C ASN A 94 -19.24 -7.99 -21.49
N GLU A 95 -18.89 -6.95 -20.73
CA GLU A 95 -17.70 -6.15 -21.01
C GLU A 95 -16.41 -6.95 -20.79
N GLU A 96 -15.31 -6.49 -21.39
CA GLU A 96 -13.99 -7.09 -21.20
C GLU A 96 -13.49 -6.85 -19.77
N ALA A 97 -12.98 -7.91 -19.14
CA ALA A 97 -12.38 -7.83 -17.81
C ALA A 97 -10.97 -7.21 -17.90
N VAL A 98 -10.73 -6.16 -17.12
CA VAL A 98 -9.44 -5.46 -17.03
C VAL A 98 -8.79 -5.57 -15.66
N ALA A 99 -9.55 -6.00 -14.65
CA ALA A 99 -9.06 -6.19 -13.29
C ALA A 99 -9.77 -7.38 -12.62
N GLU A 100 -9.13 -7.94 -11.60
CA GLU A 100 -9.68 -9.02 -10.79
C GLU A 100 -9.39 -8.77 -9.30
N TYR A 101 -10.39 -8.98 -8.46
CA TYR A 101 -10.27 -8.83 -7.02
C TYR A 101 -11.09 -9.89 -6.29
N ILE A 102 -10.55 -10.42 -5.19
CA ILE A 102 -11.22 -11.43 -4.38
C ILE A 102 -11.92 -10.73 -3.21
N TYR A 103 -13.23 -10.84 -3.16
CA TYR A 103 -14.04 -10.35 -2.06
C TYR A 103 -14.38 -11.49 -1.11
N ALA A 104 -14.32 -11.20 0.19
CA ALA A 104 -14.91 -12.08 1.20
C ALA A 104 -16.41 -12.20 0.96
N ASN A 105 -16.92 -13.42 0.91
CA ASN A 105 -18.36 -13.61 0.88
C ASN A 105 -18.93 -13.33 2.28
N GLY A 106 -19.47 -12.12 2.47
CA GLY A 106 -20.07 -11.70 3.73
C GLY A 106 -21.38 -12.42 4.08
N ALA A 107 -21.97 -13.14 3.12
CA ALA A 107 -23.19 -13.90 3.32
C ALA A 107 -22.85 -15.37 3.64
N ALA A 108 -22.97 -15.72 4.92
CA ALA A 108 -22.96 -17.08 5.48
C ALA A 108 -21.60 -17.73 5.79
N LYS A 109 -21.44 -18.12 7.07
CA LYS A 109 -20.92 -19.40 7.57
C LYS A 109 -20.16 -20.28 6.54
N GLY A 110 -19.01 -19.83 6.03
CA GLY A 110 -18.10 -20.65 5.22
C GLY A 110 -18.44 -20.81 3.73
N GLY A 111 -19.18 -19.87 3.11
CA GLY A 111 -19.29 -19.83 1.64
C GLY A 111 -17.96 -19.48 0.94
N PRO A 112 -17.76 -19.87 -0.34
CA PRO A 112 -16.53 -19.56 -1.07
C PRO A 112 -16.38 -18.05 -1.28
N ASN A 113 -15.14 -17.57 -1.28
CA ASN A 113 -14.82 -16.20 -1.66
C ASN A 113 -15.20 -15.93 -3.12
N ILE A 114 -15.48 -14.67 -3.45
CA ILE A 114 -15.91 -14.27 -4.79
C ILE A 114 -14.71 -13.67 -5.54
N LEU A 115 -14.27 -14.31 -6.62
CA LEU A 115 -13.36 -13.70 -7.58
C LEU A 115 -14.18 -12.84 -8.54
N LYS A 116 -14.24 -11.54 -8.28
CA LYS A 116 -14.91 -10.59 -9.16
C LYS A 116 -13.94 -10.14 -10.24
N ARG A 117 -14.33 -10.37 -11.49
CA ARG A 117 -13.70 -9.80 -12.69
C ARG A 117 -14.43 -8.52 -13.01
N LEU A 118 -13.69 -7.42 -13.17
CA LEU A 118 -14.23 -6.08 -13.37
C LEU A 118 -13.88 -5.55 -14.75
N SER A 119 -14.84 -4.89 -15.39
CA SER A 119 -14.56 -4.03 -16.53
C SER A 119 -14.00 -2.68 -16.12
N SER A 120 -13.49 -1.91 -17.10
CA SER A 120 -12.98 -0.56 -16.84
C SER A 120 -14.08 0.37 -16.31
N ASN A 121 -15.33 0.20 -16.77
CA ASN A 121 -16.47 0.96 -16.27
C ASN A 121 -16.81 0.58 -14.83
N GLU A 122 -16.84 -0.71 -14.50
CA GLU A 122 -17.08 -1.16 -13.12
C GLU A 122 -15.99 -0.63 -12.16
N CYS A 123 -14.72 -0.62 -12.58
CA CYS A 123 -13.63 -0.01 -11.81
C CYS A 123 -13.82 1.49 -11.58
N LYS A 124 -14.19 2.24 -12.65
CA LYS A 124 -14.49 3.67 -12.57
C LYS A 124 -15.65 3.97 -11.63
N LEU A 125 -16.71 3.16 -11.68
CA LEU A 125 -17.85 3.28 -10.77
C LEU A 125 -17.44 3.01 -9.32
N ALA A 126 -16.66 1.96 -9.07
CA ALA A 126 -16.17 1.64 -7.73
C ALA A 126 -15.31 2.77 -7.14
N VAL A 127 -14.38 3.33 -7.93
CA VAL A 127 -13.56 4.48 -7.52
C VAL A 127 -14.43 5.71 -7.28
N ARG A 128 -15.35 6.03 -8.19
CA ARG A 128 -16.29 7.15 -8.04
C ARG A 128 -17.07 7.06 -6.74
N ASP A 129 -17.65 5.89 -6.46
CA ASP A 129 -18.49 5.70 -5.28
C ASP A 129 -17.68 5.81 -3.98
N ALA A 130 -16.44 5.30 -3.96
CA ALA A 130 -15.53 5.42 -2.82
C ALA A 130 -15.10 6.87 -2.57
N VAL A 131 -14.79 7.61 -3.64
CA VAL A 131 -14.43 9.04 -3.56
C VAL A 131 -15.63 9.85 -3.07
N ALA A 132 -16.80 9.69 -3.70
CA ALA A 132 -18.02 10.41 -3.32
C ALA A 132 -18.39 10.16 -1.86
N GLN A 133 -18.29 8.93 -1.37
CA GLN A 133 -18.52 8.62 0.04
C GLN A 133 -17.55 9.37 0.95
N THR A 134 -16.25 9.36 0.64
CA THR A 134 -15.25 10.07 1.46
C THR A 134 -15.50 11.58 1.48
N LEU A 135 -15.88 12.17 0.34
CA LEU A 135 -16.20 13.59 0.25
C LEU A 135 -17.43 13.96 1.09
N ARG A 136 -18.52 13.18 0.99
CA ARG A 136 -19.72 13.37 1.83
C ARG A 136 -19.41 13.34 3.32
N ASP A 137 -18.53 12.44 3.74
CA ASP A 137 -18.21 12.23 5.14
C ASP A 137 -17.24 13.29 5.70
N THR A 138 -16.55 14.04 4.84
CA THR A 138 -15.41 14.87 5.25
C THR A 138 -15.54 16.35 4.87
N LEU A 139 -16.13 16.68 3.72
CA LEU A 139 -16.21 18.04 3.18
C LEU A 139 -17.63 18.60 3.27
N SER A 140 -17.72 19.92 3.17
CA SER A 140 -18.96 20.71 3.09
C SER A 140 -19.05 21.48 1.77
N PRO A 141 -20.26 21.92 1.37
CA PRO A 141 -20.43 22.76 0.19
C PRO A 141 -19.58 24.04 0.26
N GLY A 142 -18.86 24.32 -0.83
CA GLY A 142 -17.99 25.49 -0.96
C GLY A 142 -16.56 25.30 -0.44
N ASP A 143 -16.23 24.13 0.12
CA ASP A 143 -14.87 23.83 0.52
C ASP A 143 -13.92 23.80 -0.69
N LYS A 144 -12.69 24.24 -0.47
CA LYS A 144 -11.59 24.13 -1.43
C LYS A 144 -10.77 22.88 -1.14
N LEU A 145 -10.53 22.09 -2.19
CA LEU A 145 -9.77 20.85 -2.12
C LEU A 145 -8.55 20.93 -3.03
N VAL A 146 -7.36 20.97 -2.44
CA VAL A 146 -6.11 20.82 -3.18
C VAL A 146 -5.85 19.34 -3.44
N VAL A 147 -5.52 18.95 -4.67
CA VAL A 147 -5.37 17.53 -5.04
C VAL A 147 -3.98 17.28 -5.59
N GLY A 148 -3.20 16.43 -4.93
CA GLY A 148 -1.89 16.00 -5.45
C GLY A 148 -2.04 15.05 -6.63
N VAL A 149 -1.47 15.41 -7.78
CA VAL A 149 -1.55 14.61 -9.01
C VAL A 149 -0.15 14.32 -9.56
N SER A 150 0.09 13.08 -9.96
CA SER A 150 1.39 12.61 -10.47
C SER A 150 1.36 12.22 -11.95
N GLY A 151 0.18 12.22 -12.58
CA GLY A 151 -0.02 11.70 -13.93
C GLY A 151 -0.02 10.16 -14.02
N GLY A 152 0.16 9.47 -12.89
CA GLY A 152 0.04 8.01 -12.76
C GLY A 152 -1.40 7.53 -12.62
N GLY A 153 -1.58 6.20 -12.57
CA GLY A 153 -2.91 5.56 -12.53
C GLY A 153 -3.80 6.05 -11.37
N ASP A 154 -3.23 6.13 -10.16
CA ASP A 154 -3.98 6.45 -8.94
C ASP A 154 -4.53 7.88 -8.95
N SER A 155 -3.69 8.87 -9.24
CA SER A 155 -4.13 10.27 -9.31
C SER A 155 -5.08 10.54 -10.48
N ASN A 156 -4.97 9.80 -11.58
CA ASN A 156 -5.86 9.95 -12.73
C ASN A 156 -7.25 9.38 -12.42
N ALA A 157 -7.32 8.23 -11.76
CA ALA A 157 -8.57 7.66 -11.27
C ALA A 157 -9.23 8.56 -10.23
N LEU A 158 -8.44 9.15 -9.32
CA LEU A 158 -8.93 10.15 -8.35
C LEU A 158 -9.49 11.40 -9.04
N LEU A 159 -8.75 12.02 -9.97
CA LEU A 159 -9.21 13.19 -10.71
C LEU A 159 -10.48 12.92 -11.52
N TYR A 160 -10.55 11.76 -12.17
CA TYR A 160 -11.76 11.32 -12.85
C TYR A 160 -12.94 11.27 -11.89
N ALA A 161 -12.81 10.58 -10.76
CA ALA A 161 -13.90 10.46 -9.80
C ALA A 161 -14.31 11.81 -9.19
N LEU A 162 -13.34 12.69 -8.91
CA LEU A 162 -13.59 14.06 -8.46
C LEU A 162 -14.35 14.89 -9.50
N SER A 163 -14.03 14.75 -10.80
CA SER A 163 -14.75 15.46 -11.86
C SER A 163 -16.17 14.95 -12.10
N GLN A 164 -16.49 13.76 -11.62
CA GLN A 164 -17.85 13.20 -11.68
C GLN A 164 -18.69 13.53 -10.43
N PHE A 165 -18.13 14.19 -9.42
CA PHE A 165 -18.86 14.51 -8.19
C PHE A 165 -19.76 15.74 -8.40
N ASP A 166 -21.07 15.55 -8.24
CA ASP A 166 -22.09 16.57 -8.51
C ASP A 166 -23.09 16.78 -7.36
N GLU A 167 -22.92 16.09 -6.23
CA GLU A 167 -23.87 16.13 -5.10
C GLU A 167 -23.87 17.49 -4.38
N PHE A 168 -22.72 18.16 -4.31
CA PHE A 168 -22.58 19.54 -3.82
C PHE A 168 -21.33 20.22 -4.39
N PRO A 169 -21.31 21.56 -4.48
CA PRO A 169 -20.17 22.27 -5.04
C PRO A 169 -18.93 22.17 -4.15
N ILE A 170 -17.80 21.78 -4.74
CA ILE A 170 -16.45 21.79 -4.15
C ILE A 170 -15.54 22.46 -5.17
N ASP A 171 -14.63 23.32 -4.69
CA ASP A 171 -13.65 23.98 -5.54
C ASP A 171 -12.35 23.17 -5.59
N ILE A 172 -12.12 22.46 -6.70
CA ILE A 172 -11.05 21.47 -6.85
C ILE A 172 -9.83 22.10 -7.53
N HIS A 173 -8.67 22.00 -6.88
CA HIS A 173 -7.39 22.56 -7.32
C HIS A 173 -6.32 21.47 -7.48
N PRO A 174 -6.19 20.86 -8.67
CA PRO A 174 -5.13 19.89 -8.93
C PRO A 174 -3.74 20.54 -8.89
N VAL A 175 -2.75 19.85 -8.33
CA VAL A 175 -1.37 20.30 -8.22
C VAL A 175 -0.42 19.18 -8.65
N ILE A 176 0.43 19.46 -9.64
CA ILE A 176 1.55 18.59 -10.02
C ILE A 176 2.88 19.26 -9.71
N ILE A 177 3.87 18.44 -9.36
CA ILE A 177 5.23 18.88 -9.05
C ILE A 177 6.15 18.47 -10.19
N GLU A 178 6.79 19.45 -10.83
CA GLU A 178 7.92 19.27 -11.73
C GLU A 178 9.21 19.13 -10.93
N GLY A 179 10.17 18.35 -11.44
CA GLY A 179 11.50 18.27 -10.86
C GLY A 179 12.01 16.84 -10.73
N PRO A 180 12.10 16.29 -9.51
CA PRO A 180 13.05 15.21 -9.22
C PRO A 180 12.82 13.97 -10.10
N GLY A 181 13.78 13.72 -11.00
CA GLY A 181 13.83 12.55 -11.87
C GLY A 181 12.60 12.35 -12.77
N GLU A 182 11.93 11.21 -12.59
CA GLU A 182 10.83 10.71 -13.42
C GLU A 182 9.53 11.51 -13.32
N TRP A 183 9.40 12.42 -12.34
CA TRP A 183 8.16 13.16 -12.06
C TRP A 183 7.71 14.04 -13.24
N ASN A 184 8.66 14.51 -14.05
CA ASN A 184 8.36 15.31 -15.24
C ASN A 184 7.56 14.55 -16.30
N SER A 185 7.66 13.21 -16.35
CA SER A 185 6.92 12.37 -17.30
C SER A 185 5.39 12.39 -17.06
N GLY A 186 4.96 12.75 -15.85
CA GLY A 186 3.55 12.86 -15.46
C GLY A 186 2.86 14.14 -15.92
N VAL A 187 3.63 15.21 -16.14
CA VAL A 187 3.11 16.58 -16.36
C VAL A 187 2.23 16.71 -17.60
N PRO A 188 2.61 16.19 -18.79
CA PRO A 188 1.76 16.29 -19.97
C PRO A 188 0.41 15.60 -19.76
N ARG A 189 0.41 14.43 -19.11
CA ARG A 189 -0.81 13.65 -18.81
C ARG A 189 -1.73 14.39 -17.83
N ALA A 190 -1.16 14.98 -16.78
CA ALA A 190 -1.93 15.75 -15.81
C ALA A 190 -2.56 17.00 -16.46
N ARG A 191 -1.84 17.70 -17.35
CA ARG A 191 -2.36 18.84 -18.11
C ARG A 191 -3.53 18.42 -19.01
N GLU A 192 -3.38 17.33 -19.76
CA GLU A 192 -4.43 16.81 -20.64
C GLU A 192 -5.70 16.45 -19.86
N LEU A 193 -5.56 15.74 -18.73
CA LEU A 193 -6.70 15.35 -17.89
C LEU A 193 -7.38 16.55 -17.23
N ALA A 194 -6.60 17.48 -16.66
CA ALA A 194 -7.15 18.68 -16.06
C ALA A 194 -7.90 19.52 -17.09
N GLN A 195 -7.37 19.65 -18.32
CA GLN A 195 -8.07 20.30 -19.42
C GLN A 195 -9.36 19.57 -19.81
N ALA A 196 -9.32 18.24 -19.91
CA ALA A 196 -10.50 17.43 -20.25
C ALA A 196 -11.63 17.55 -19.22
N TYR A 197 -11.28 17.77 -17.95
CA TYR A 197 -12.24 17.95 -16.85
C TYR A 197 -12.50 19.41 -16.46
N ASN A 198 -11.93 20.37 -17.21
CA ASN A 198 -12.04 21.80 -16.94
C ASN A 198 -11.61 22.19 -15.51
N LEU A 199 -10.49 21.63 -15.04
CA LEU A 199 -9.90 21.90 -13.73
C LEU A 199 -8.66 22.79 -13.84
N PRO A 200 -8.46 23.76 -12.93
CA PRO A 200 -7.30 24.65 -12.94
C PRO A 200 -6.05 23.95 -12.37
N LEU A 201 -5.28 23.27 -13.23
CA LEU A 201 -4.03 22.62 -12.81
C LEU A 201 -2.96 23.66 -12.45
N THR A 202 -2.45 23.57 -11.22
CA THR A 202 -1.24 24.25 -10.79
C THR A 202 -0.03 23.34 -11.02
N VAL A 203 1.02 23.89 -11.63
CA VAL A 203 2.29 23.21 -11.84
C VAL A 203 3.33 23.91 -10.99
N VAL A 204 3.96 23.17 -10.07
CA VAL A 204 5.00 23.69 -9.17
C VAL A 204 6.35 23.20 -9.67
N SER A 205 7.25 24.13 -9.99
CA SER A 205 8.58 23.83 -10.48
C SER A 205 9.50 23.21 -9.40
N GLU A 206 10.63 22.65 -9.83
CA GLU A 206 11.64 22.13 -8.90
C GLU A 206 12.20 23.25 -8.00
N GLU A 207 12.43 24.45 -8.55
CA GLU A 207 12.96 25.58 -7.78
C GLU A 207 11.96 26.10 -6.74
N GLU A 208 10.66 26.12 -7.07
CA GLU A 208 9.61 26.42 -6.09
C GLU A 208 9.56 25.34 -5.00
N SER A 209 9.69 24.07 -5.38
CA SER A 209 9.74 22.96 -4.43
C SER A 209 10.95 23.07 -3.49
N LYS A 210 12.14 23.42 -4.02
CA LYS A 210 13.34 23.70 -3.23
C LYS A 210 13.11 24.85 -2.26
N ALA A 211 12.52 25.96 -2.72
CA ALA A 211 12.22 27.11 -1.89
C ALA A 211 11.25 26.74 -0.74
N ILE A 212 10.21 25.95 -1.02
CA ILE A 212 9.24 25.45 -0.02
C ILE A 212 9.91 24.54 1.03
N LEU A 213 10.92 23.77 0.64
CA LEU A 213 11.73 22.95 1.55
C LEU A 213 12.79 23.75 2.32
N GLY A 214 13.02 25.02 1.97
CA GLY A 214 14.11 25.84 2.52
C GLY A 214 15.49 25.46 1.99
N ALA A 215 15.56 24.83 0.83
CA ALA A 215 16.83 24.52 0.17
C ALA A 215 17.43 25.76 -0.51
N SER A 216 18.76 25.86 -0.52
CA SER A 216 19.49 26.91 -1.22
C SER A 216 19.15 26.89 -2.71
N ALA A 217 18.86 28.08 -3.28
CA ALA A 217 18.57 28.25 -4.71
C ALA A 217 19.77 27.87 -5.59
N GLY A 218 19.49 27.31 -6.77
CA GLY A 218 20.51 26.87 -7.74
C GLY A 218 21.33 25.65 -7.28
N GLY A 219 22.31 25.25 -8.10
CA GLY A 219 23.16 24.09 -7.82
C GLY A 219 22.53 22.74 -8.15
N LEU A 220 22.89 21.70 -7.39
CA LEU A 220 22.38 20.33 -7.57
C LEU A 220 20.85 20.25 -7.43
N GLY A 221 20.24 19.30 -8.15
CA GLY A 221 18.83 18.95 -8.00
C GLY A 221 18.55 18.37 -6.61
N ILE A 222 17.28 18.39 -6.18
CA ILE A 222 16.92 17.86 -4.85
C ILE A 222 17.22 16.36 -4.73
N THR A 223 17.06 15.60 -5.81
CA THR A 223 17.41 14.18 -5.89
C THR A 223 18.91 13.95 -5.70
N ASP A 224 19.76 14.73 -6.38
CA ASP A 224 21.22 14.58 -6.28
C ASP A 224 21.72 14.93 -4.87
N ARG A 225 21.14 15.97 -4.26
CA ARG A 225 21.43 16.35 -2.87
C ARG A 225 21.05 15.22 -1.90
N PHE A 226 19.88 14.61 -2.11
CA PHE A 226 19.44 13.48 -1.31
C PHE A 226 20.36 12.27 -1.49
N ALA A 227 20.66 11.85 -2.72
CA ALA A 227 21.52 10.70 -2.99
C ALA A 227 22.92 10.86 -2.38
N ARG A 228 23.44 12.10 -2.31
CA ARG A 228 24.74 12.35 -1.70
C ARG A 228 24.71 12.29 -0.18
N GLU A 229 23.73 12.92 0.44
CA GLU A 229 23.65 12.91 1.90
C GLU A 229 23.11 11.57 2.40
N PHE A 230 22.19 10.91 1.70
CA PHE A 230 21.47 9.68 2.07
C PHE A 230 21.63 8.56 1.01
N PRO A 231 22.84 8.05 0.76
CA PRO A 231 23.10 7.10 -0.33
C PRO A 231 22.42 5.74 -0.17
N ASP A 232 22.09 5.34 1.07
CA ASP A 232 21.46 4.06 1.38
C ASP A 232 19.94 4.16 1.57
N ASP A 233 19.38 5.38 1.50
CA ASP A 233 17.94 5.60 1.69
C ASP A 233 17.21 5.75 0.35
N ASP A 234 15.93 5.44 0.38
CA ASP A 234 15.04 5.54 -0.78
C ASP A 234 14.50 6.97 -0.91
N PHE A 235 14.64 7.55 -2.11
CA PHE A 235 14.16 8.90 -2.40
C PHE A 235 12.65 9.05 -2.18
N GLU A 236 11.88 7.95 -2.26
CA GLU A 236 10.43 7.95 -2.01
C GLU A 236 10.05 8.57 -0.64
N PHE A 237 10.90 8.41 0.38
CA PHE A 237 10.67 9.01 1.69
C PHE A 237 10.75 10.53 1.65
N LEU A 238 11.78 11.07 1.00
CA LEU A 238 11.87 12.52 0.78
C LEU A 238 10.75 12.99 -0.16
N GLY A 239 10.45 12.24 -1.21
CA GLY A 239 9.39 12.55 -2.16
C GLY A 239 8.04 12.79 -1.47
N THR A 240 7.68 11.92 -0.53
CA THR A 240 6.44 12.06 0.28
C THR A 240 6.43 13.37 1.10
N LEU A 241 7.57 13.76 1.68
CA LEU A 241 7.70 15.03 2.39
C LEU A 241 7.58 16.22 1.44
N ILE A 242 8.24 16.19 0.28
CA ILE A 242 8.15 17.25 -0.74
C ILE A 242 6.70 17.45 -1.16
N ILE A 243 6.01 16.36 -1.53
CA ILE A 243 4.60 16.37 -1.92
C ILE A 243 3.76 17.02 -0.83
N ARG A 244 3.89 16.57 0.43
CA ARG A 244 3.12 17.15 1.55
C ARG A 244 3.36 18.65 1.70
N ARG A 245 4.61 19.09 1.67
CA ARG A 245 4.97 20.50 1.88
C ARG A 245 4.49 21.38 0.75
N VAL A 246 4.63 20.94 -0.50
CA VAL A 246 4.14 21.68 -1.67
C VAL A 246 2.62 21.80 -1.63
N LEU A 247 1.90 20.71 -1.42
CA LEU A 247 0.43 20.75 -1.34
C LEU A 247 -0.06 21.63 -0.18
N THR A 248 0.62 21.59 0.97
CA THR A 248 0.32 22.48 2.10
C THR A 248 0.57 23.95 1.77
N SER A 249 1.66 24.25 1.06
CA SER A 249 1.96 25.62 0.63
C SER A 249 0.91 26.16 -0.34
N VAL A 250 0.46 25.33 -1.29
CA VAL A 250 -0.61 25.70 -2.24
C VAL A 250 -1.97 25.81 -1.53
N ALA A 251 -2.28 24.92 -0.59
CA ALA A 251 -3.50 25.03 0.20
C ALA A 251 -3.55 26.36 0.96
N LYS A 252 -2.44 26.78 1.57
CA LYS A 252 -2.31 28.07 2.25
C LYS A 252 -2.52 29.26 1.35
N SER A 253 -1.94 29.26 0.15
CA SER A 253 -2.11 30.39 -0.79
C SER A 253 -3.55 30.52 -1.31
N LEU A 254 -4.31 29.42 -1.29
CA LEU A 254 -5.71 29.37 -1.70
C LEU A 254 -6.71 29.51 -0.55
N ASP A 255 -6.25 29.61 0.71
CA ASP A 255 -7.09 29.50 1.91
C ASP A 255 -7.93 28.20 1.92
N ALA A 256 -7.33 27.11 1.47
CA ALA A 256 -7.90 25.78 1.46
C ALA A 256 -7.51 25.01 2.73
N LYS A 257 -8.46 24.28 3.29
CA LYS A 257 -8.26 23.45 4.50
C LYS A 257 -7.97 21.99 4.18
N PHE A 258 -8.32 21.54 2.98
CA PHE A 258 -8.29 20.12 2.62
C PHE A 258 -7.29 19.85 1.50
N ILE A 259 -6.55 18.76 1.66
CA ILE A 259 -5.63 18.23 0.65
C ILE A 259 -5.99 16.77 0.40
N ALA A 260 -6.31 16.40 -0.83
CA ALA A 260 -6.49 15.01 -1.23
C ALA A 260 -5.22 14.44 -1.87
N THR A 261 -4.86 13.22 -1.50
CA THR A 261 -3.84 12.43 -2.20
C THR A 261 -4.39 11.07 -2.62
N GLY A 262 -3.76 10.48 -3.63
CA GLY A 262 -4.18 9.19 -4.21
C GLY A 262 -3.74 7.95 -3.43
N LEU A 263 -3.47 8.04 -2.12
CA LEU A 263 -3.08 6.87 -1.34
C LEU A 263 -4.23 5.86 -1.31
N ASN A 264 -3.92 4.65 -1.75
CA ASN A 264 -4.87 3.55 -1.90
C ASN A 264 -4.88 2.64 -0.66
N PHE A 265 -5.67 1.57 -0.75
CA PHE A 265 -5.81 0.58 0.31
C PHE A 265 -4.47 -0.03 0.77
N GLU A 266 -3.63 -0.48 -0.17
CA GLU A 266 -2.36 -1.12 0.14
C GLU A 266 -1.33 -0.15 0.72
N ASP A 267 -1.34 1.11 0.27
CA ASP A 267 -0.48 2.17 0.83
C ASP A 267 -0.76 2.40 2.31
N LEU A 268 -2.04 2.55 2.66
CA LEU A 268 -2.46 2.84 4.03
C LEU A 268 -2.42 1.61 4.94
N LEU A 269 -2.61 0.41 4.37
CA LEU A 269 -2.42 -0.83 5.10
C LEU A 269 -0.93 -1.03 5.43
N GLY A 270 -0.03 -0.72 4.49
CA GLY A 270 1.42 -0.69 4.72
C GLY A 270 1.81 0.33 5.79
N GLU A 271 1.26 1.54 5.72
CA GLU A 271 1.45 2.58 6.75
C GLU A 271 0.97 2.10 8.13
N MET A 272 -0.20 1.46 8.21
CA MET A 272 -0.73 0.89 9.45
C MET A 272 0.24 -0.13 10.05
N PHE A 273 0.81 -1.05 9.25
CA PHE A 273 1.80 -2.00 9.75
C PHE A 273 3.07 -1.31 10.25
N ALA A 274 3.56 -0.29 9.53
CA ALA A 274 4.72 0.48 9.95
C ALA A 274 4.49 1.18 11.30
N ILE A 275 3.30 1.75 11.51
CA ILE A 275 2.91 2.44 12.74
C ILE A 275 2.80 1.45 13.90
N MET A 276 2.16 0.31 13.69
CA MET A 276 2.05 -0.72 14.73
C MET A 276 3.42 -1.30 15.11
N ALA A 277 4.29 -1.53 14.13
CA ALA A 277 5.64 -2.03 14.35
C ALA A 277 6.55 -1.06 15.13
N THR A 278 6.20 0.23 15.14
CA THR A 278 6.93 1.29 15.85
C THR A 278 6.22 1.73 17.14
N GLU A 279 5.23 0.96 17.61
CA GLU A 279 4.44 1.22 18.82
C GLU A 279 3.77 2.60 18.84
N ARG A 280 3.43 3.11 17.65
CA ARG A 280 2.83 4.43 17.48
C ARG A 280 1.32 4.37 17.56
N ARG A 281 0.73 5.52 17.91
CA ARG A 281 -0.70 5.72 17.80
C ARG A 281 -1.13 5.57 16.34
N LEU A 282 -2.20 4.81 16.13
CA LEU A 282 -2.85 4.71 14.83
C LEU A 282 -3.33 6.09 14.36
N LEU A 283 -3.24 6.33 13.06
CA LEU A 283 -3.58 7.62 12.47
C LEU A 283 -5.04 7.63 11.99
N PRO A 284 -5.74 8.76 12.13
CA PRO A 284 -7.12 8.87 11.67
C PRO A 284 -7.19 8.72 10.14
N LEU A 285 -8.25 8.06 9.68
CA LEU A 285 -8.62 7.84 8.29
C LEU A 285 -10.16 7.90 8.16
N PRO A 286 -10.71 8.32 7.01
CA PRO A 286 -10.01 8.74 5.79
C PRO A 286 -9.50 10.20 5.81
N ALA A 287 -9.70 10.91 6.91
CA ALA A 287 -9.30 12.31 7.06
C ALA A 287 -8.34 12.46 8.26
N ARG A 288 -7.24 13.16 8.04
CA ARG A 288 -6.14 13.31 9.00
C ARG A 288 -5.75 14.79 9.14
N PRO A 289 -6.15 15.44 10.25
CA PRO A 289 -5.65 16.77 10.58
C PRO A 289 -4.14 16.74 10.80
N ILE A 290 -3.41 17.61 10.12
CA ILE A 290 -1.96 17.83 10.29
C ILE A 290 -1.72 19.33 10.26
N GLY A 291 -1.39 19.92 11.41
CA GLY A 291 -1.23 21.36 11.53
C GLY A 291 -2.54 22.09 11.20
N ASP A 292 -2.50 22.95 10.19
CA ASP A 292 -3.63 23.77 9.74
C ASP A 292 -4.41 23.20 8.54
N VAL A 293 -3.99 22.04 8.03
CA VAL A 293 -4.64 21.35 6.92
C VAL A 293 -5.14 19.97 7.34
N THR A 294 -6.11 19.43 6.60
CA THR A 294 -6.57 18.06 6.73
C THR A 294 -6.23 17.30 5.46
N LEU A 295 -5.40 16.26 5.60
CA LEU A 295 -5.17 15.31 4.52
C LEU A 295 -6.37 14.36 4.41
N VAL A 296 -6.92 14.23 3.21
CA VAL A 296 -8.05 13.37 2.88
C VAL A 296 -7.55 12.27 1.94
N TYR A 297 -7.98 11.04 2.18
CA TYR A 297 -7.58 9.86 1.41
C TYR A 297 -8.80 9.21 0.75
N PRO A 298 -9.33 9.76 -0.35
CA PRO A 298 -10.56 9.26 -0.97
C PRO A 298 -10.49 7.80 -1.45
N LEU A 299 -9.28 7.30 -1.71
CA LEU A 299 -9.03 5.94 -2.19
C LEU A 299 -8.68 4.94 -1.08
N TRP A 300 -8.81 5.30 0.19
CA TRP A 300 -8.26 4.54 1.33
C TRP A 300 -8.77 3.10 1.49
N MET A 301 -9.96 2.78 0.98
CA MET A 301 -10.52 1.42 0.96
C MET A 301 -10.60 0.83 -0.44
N THR A 302 -9.94 1.47 -1.42
CA THR A 302 -9.96 1.04 -2.81
C THR A 302 -8.66 0.33 -3.15
N PRO A 303 -8.68 -0.97 -3.46
CA PRO A 303 -7.51 -1.72 -3.88
C PRO A 303 -6.87 -1.16 -5.14
N LYS A 304 -5.54 -1.12 -5.18
CA LYS A 304 -4.77 -0.66 -6.32
C LYS A 304 -5.13 -1.36 -7.62
N LYS A 305 -5.40 -2.66 -7.58
CA LYS A 305 -5.86 -3.43 -8.75
C LYS A 305 -7.15 -2.88 -9.38
N ILE A 306 -8.08 -2.36 -8.57
CA ILE A 306 -9.33 -1.78 -9.07
C ILE A 306 -9.04 -0.41 -9.68
N ILE A 307 -8.22 0.39 -9.01
CA ILE A 307 -7.78 1.71 -9.49
C ILE A 307 -7.09 1.59 -10.85
N ASP A 308 -6.19 0.63 -11.01
CA ASP A 308 -5.49 0.39 -12.28
C ASP A 308 -6.44 0.06 -13.42
N GLY A 309 -7.54 -0.64 -13.13
CA GLY A 309 -8.57 -0.99 -14.10
C GLY A 309 -9.34 0.21 -14.66
N CYS A 310 -9.31 1.38 -13.98
CA CYS A 310 -9.90 2.60 -14.53
C CYS A 310 -9.20 3.05 -15.81
N PHE A 311 -7.86 2.96 -15.84
CA PHE A 311 -7.05 3.41 -16.98
C PHE A 311 -5.83 2.49 -17.22
N PRO A 312 -6.02 1.25 -17.69
CA PRO A 312 -4.96 0.23 -17.75
C PRO A 312 -3.70 0.68 -18.50
N LYS A 313 -3.86 1.45 -19.58
CA LYS A 313 -2.74 1.99 -20.36
C LYS A 313 -1.84 2.92 -19.53
N TYR A 314 -2.43 3.80 -18.73
CA TYR A 314 -1.66 4.74 -17.90
C TYR A 314 -1.00 4.03 -16.72
N SER A 315 -1.67 3.03 -16.15
CA SER A 315 -1.11 2.18 -15.10
C SER A 315 0.10 1.40 -15.62
N PHE A 316 0.00 0.80 -16.80
CA PHE A 316 1.12 0.10 -17.44
C PHE A 316 2.33 1.03 -17.66
N SER A 317 2.14 2.21 -18.27
CA SER A 317 3.23 3.17 -18.45
C SER A 317 3.87 3.56 -17.12
N ASN A 318 3.06 3.81 -16.09
CA ASN A 318 3.55 4.10 -14.75
C ASN A 318 4.38 2.95 -14.16
N TYR A 319 4.05 1.69 -14.43
CA TYR A 319 4.87 0.55 -13.99
C TYR A 319 6.17 0.40 -14.76
N ALA A 320 6.16 0.68 -16.06
CA ALA A 320 7.35 0.62 -16.89
C ALA A 320 8.39 1.69 -16.52
N ASP A 321 7.94 2.85 -16.05
CA ASP A 321 8.79 4.00 -15.76
C ASP A 321 9.31 4.04 -14.30
N ARG A 322 8.90 3.11 -13.42
CA ARG A 322 9.24 3.12 -11.98
C ARG A 322 10.71 2.81 -11.72
N TYR A 323 11.35 3.64 -10.88
CA TYR A 323 12.65 3.32 -10.31
C TYR A 323 12.57 2.21 -9.23
N PRO A 324 13.56 1.30 -9.14
CA PRO A 324 13.60 0.30 -8.07
C PRO A 324 13.78 0.93 -6.68
N GLY A 325 12.87 0.61 -5.74
CA GLY A 325 12.99 1.00 -4.34
C GLY A 325 13.56 -0.13 -3.47
N TYR A 326 14.61 0.16 -2.70
CA TYR A 326 15.32 -0.83 -1.88
C TYR A 326 15.09 -0.67 -0.38
N ALA A 327 14.24 0.28 0.04
CA ALA A 327 13.91 0.47 1.45
C ALA A 327 13.31 -0.81 2.07
N GLU A 328 14.08 -1.48 2.93
CA GLU A 328 13.71 -2.77 3.51
C GLU A 328 12.37 -2.69 4.26
N GLY A 329 12.20 -1.69 5.12
CA GLY A 329 10.97 -1.50 5.87
C GLY A 329 9.74 -1.32 4.97
N ARG A 330 9.85 -0.45 3.95
CA ARG A 330 8.77 -0.24 2.98
C ARG A 330 8.43 -1.55 2.26
N ASN A 331 9.43 -2.24 1.74
CA ASN A 331 9.26 -3.51 1.05
C ASN A 331 8.59 -4.57 1.95
N ALA A 332 8.99 -4.65 3.23
CA ALA A 332 8.39 -5.56 4.20
C ALA A 332 6.90 -5.24 4.43
N TYR A 333 6.54 -3.98 4.71
CA TYR A 333 5.15 -3.62 5.02
C TYR A 333 4.21 -3.75 3.82
N TYR A 334 4.65 -3.37 2.61
CA TYR A 334 3.87 -3.63 1.39
C TYR A 334 3.73 -5.13 1.12
N SER A 335 4.80 -5.92 1.33
CA SER A 335 4.73 -7.37 1.19
C SER A 335 3.70 -7.97 2.15
N MET A 336 3.69 -7.52 3.42
CA MET A 336 2.67 -7.92 4.39
C MET A 336 1.26 -7.56 3.92
N ALA A 337 1.04 -6.34 3.42
CA ALA A 337 -0.24 -5.89 2.89
C ALA A 337 -0.73 -6.81 1.76
N TYR A 338 0.12 -7.08 0.76
CA TYR A 338 -0.23 -7.96 -0.36
C TYR A 338 -0.48 -9.41 0.08
N TRP A 339 0.36 -9.96 0.94
CA TRP A 339 0.20 -11.34 1.44
C TRP A 339 -1.08 -11.49 2.25
N MET A 340 -1.38 -10.55 3.15
CA MET A 340 -2.59 -10.61 3.95
C MET A 340 -3.85 -10.46 3.10
N ALA A 341 -3.88 -9.53 2.14
CA ALA A 341 -5.01 -9.36 1.23
C ALA A 341 -5.23 -10.59 0.35
N SER A 342 -4.15 -11.27 -0.05
CA SER A 342 -4.23 -12.47 -0.87
C SER A 342 -4.65 -13.71 -0.08
N ALA A 343 -4.12 -13.89 1.14
CA ALA A 343 -4.37 -15.08 1.96
C ALA A 343 -5.67 -15.00 2.76
N PHE A 344 -6.12 -13.80 3.11
CA PHE A 344 -7.29 -13.60 3.98
C PHE A 344 -8.22 -12.50 3.43
N PRO A 345 -8.92 -12.73 2.29
CA PRO A 345 -9.83 -11.74 1.74
C PRO A 345 -10.80 -11.17 2.78
N GLY A 346 -10.96 -9.84 2.82
CA GLY A 346 -11.83 -9.13 3.75
C GLY A 346 -11.29 -8.93 5.16
N LEU A 347 -10.22 -9.63 5.59
CA LEU A 347 -9.61 -9.40 6.91
C LEU A 347 -8.84 -8.06 6.97
N PRO A 348 -7.96 -7.74 6.01
CA PRO A 348 -7.20 -6.49 6.06
C PRO A 348 -8.08 -5.24 5.98
N GLU A 349 -9.21 -5.30 5.26
CA GLU A 349 -10.21 -4.24 5.19
C GLU A 349 -10.84 -3.99 6.57
N LYS A 350 -11.14 -5.05 7.32
CA LYS A 350 -11.64 -4.94 8.70
C LYS A 350 -10.57 -4.35 9.62
N MET A 351 -9.31 -4.76 9.46
CA MET A 351 -8.19 -4.23 10.24
C MET A 351 -7.99 -2.74 10.00
N LEU A 352 -7.97 -2.31 8.73
CA LEU A 352 -7.78 -0.89 8.40
C LEU A 352 -8.96 -0.04 8.88
N ARG A 353 -10.21 -0.52 8.78
CA ARG A 353 -11.38 0.17 9.34
C ARG A 353 -11.32 0.28 10.87
N TRP A 354 -10.86 -0.76 11.55
CA TRP A 354 -10.63 -0.69 13.00
C TRP A 354 -9.54 0.33 13.31
N ALA A 355 -8.41 0.29 12.61
CA ALA A 355 -7.32 1.23 12.83
C ALA A 355 -7.72 2.69 12.57
N ALA A 356 -8.52 2.93 11.53
CA ALA A 356 -9.12 4.23 11.26
C ALA A 356 -9.97 4.73 12.44
N LYS A 357 -10.84 3.87 12.98
CA LYS A 357 -11.69 4.19 14.14
C LYS A 357 -10.86 4.51 15.39
N GLU A 358 -9.85 3.68 15.70
CA GLU A 358 -8.97 3.92 16.86
C GLU A 358 -8.12 5.17 16.68
N GLY A 359 -7.64 5.44 15.47
CA GLY A 359 -6.90 6.65 15.14
C GLY A 359 -7.73 7.92 15.31
N SER A 360 -9.04 7.84 15.04
CA SER A 360 -9.98 8.95 15.29
C SER A 360 -10.44 9.08 16.75
N ALA A 361 -10.22 8.07 17.61
CA ALA A 361 -10.71 8.06 18.99
C ALA A 361 -9.95 9.01 19.95
N GLY A 362 -8.92 9.70 19.47
CA GLY A 362 -8.35 10.82 20.21
C GLY A 362 -7.33 11.60 19.40
N GLU A 363 -6.70 12.57 20.05
CA GLU A 363 -5.88 13.55 19.36
C GLU A 363 -4.54 12.95 18.92
N THR A 364 -4.27 13.01 17.61
CA THR A 364 -2.95 12.75 17.05
C THR A 364 -2.22 14.07 16.95
N VAL A 365 -1.24 14.29 17.82
CA VAL A 365 -0.40 15.49 17.79
C VAL A 365 0.84 15.19 16.96
N PHE A 366 1.01 15.93 15.87
CA PHE A 366 2.24 15.92 15.10
C PHE A 366 3.17 17.01 15.64
N PRO A 367 4.32 16.66 16.27
CA PRO A 367 5.26 17.67 16.75
C PRO A 367 5.77 18.53 15.58
N VAL A 368 5.91 19.83 15.81
CA VAL A 368 6.62 20.72 14.89
C VAL A 368 8.09 20.67 15.24
N ASP A 369 8.94 20.30 14.29
CA ASP A 369 10.39 20.45 14.47
C ASP A 369 10.74 21.94 14.31
N GLU A 370 11.17 22.59 15.39
CA GLU A 370 11.44 24.03 15.41
C GLU A 370 12.54 24.47 14.43
N VAL A 371 13.47 23.57 14.12
CA VAL A 371 14.60 23.87 13.23
C VAL A 371 14.21 23.69 11.77
N LEU A 372 13.43 22.64 11.47
CA LEU A 372 12.98 22.33 10.13
C LEU A 372 11.70 23.10 9.74
N GLY A 373 10.94 23.58 10.72
CA GLY A 373 9.77 24.45 10.53
C GLY A 373 8.52 23.73 10.04
N TYR A 374 8.38 22.42 10.29
CA TYR A 374 7.23 21.64 9.86
C TYR A 374 6.91 20.45 10.77
N GLU A 375 5.68 19.94 10.64
CA GLU A 375 5.19 18.80 11.40
C GLU A 375 5.94 17.52 11.03
N THR A 376 6.35 16.75 12.02
CA THR A 376 6.97 15.44 11.85
C THR A 376 6.14 14.39 12.57
N LEU A 377 6.34 13.12 12.22
CA LEU A 377 5.67 12.01 12.91
C LEU A 377 6.27 11.78 14.30
N GLU A 378 7.54 12.15 14.49
CA GLU A 378 8.27 12.08 15.76
C GLU A 378 9.35 13.18 15.84
N PRO A 379 9.87 13.49 17.04
CA PRO A 379 11.02 14.38 17.17
C PRO A 379 12.22 13.86 16.37
N VAL A 380 12.74 14.70 15.46
CA VAL A 380 13.88 14.34 14.62
C VAL A 380 15.14 14.36 15.48
N ASN A 381 15.89 13.25 15.52
CA ASN A 381 17.15 13.21 16.23
C ASN A 381 18.19 14.17 15.59
N TRP A 382 19.15 14.63 16.40
CA TRP A 382 20.11 15.66 15.97
C TRP A 382 20.94 15.24 14.74
N ALA A 383 21.41 13.99 14.68
CA ALA A 383 22.24 13.51 13.59
C ALA A 383 21.48 13.50 12.24
N LEU A 384 20.23 13.04 12.24
CA LEU A 384 19.35 13.08 11.08
C LEU A 384 19.03 14.52 10.68
N ARG A 385 18.76 15.39 11.65
CA ARG A 385 18.50 16.81 11.42
C ARG A 385 19.70 17.51 10.76
N GLU A 386 20.91 17.31 11.27
CA GLU A 386 22.12 17.89 10.68
C GLU A 386 22.34 17.42 9.24
N ARG A 387 22.15 16.12 8.99
CA ARG A 387 22.26 15.53 7.64
C ARG A 387 21.24 16.14 6.68
N PHE A 388 20.01 16.30 7.13
CA PHE A 388 18.96 16.97 6.36
C PHE A 388 19.28 18.45 6.09
N LEU A 389 19.78 19.18 7.09
CA LEU A 389 20.19 20.58 6.91
C LEU A 389 21.37 20.73 5.94
N ARG A 390 22.32 19.79 5.94
CA ARG A 390 23.40 19.76 4.93
C ARG A 390 22.82 19.56 3.53
N MET A 391 21.89 18.61 3.36
CA MET A 391 21.19 18.38 2.10
C MET A 391 20.54 19.67 1.57
N LEU A 392 19.81 20.38 2.42
CA LEU A 392 19.15 21.64 2.05
C LEU A 392 20.14 22.75 1.68
N ARG A 393 21.29 22.84 2.37
CA ARG A 393 22.27 23.93 2.16
C ARG A 393 23.24 23.70 0.99
N THR A 394 23.35 22.46 0.51
CA THR A 394 24.34 22.04 -0.49
C THR A 394 24.16 22.70 -1.84
N THR A 395 25.08 23.53 -2.29
CA THR A 395 24.99 24.14 -3.64
C THR A 395 25.91 23.51 -4.68
N ALA A 396 26.83 22.64 -4.26
CA ALA A 396 27.83 21.96 -5.09
C ALA A 396 28.09 20.55 -4.58
#